data_AF-A0A9X2F7W2-F1
#
_entry.id   AF-A0A9X2F7W2-F1
#
_cell.length_a   1.000
_cell.length_b   1.000
_cell.length_c   1.000
_cell.angle_alpha   90.00
_cell.angle_beta   90.00
_cell.angle_gamma   90.00
#
_symmetry.space_group_name_H-M   'P 1'
#
loop_
_entity.id
_entity.type
_entity.pdbx_description
1 polymer ?
#
loop_
_entity_poly.entity_id
_entity_poly.type
_entity_poly.pdbx_seq_one_letter_code
_entity_poly.pdbx_strand_id
1 'polypeptide(L)'
;MAVCRFRIVLHLVSCVCVFAAASAQAQPTQRGGGLHGYIGYQASQPDDRAEYGYGMGFYSAAWTLVDKPLAHFQIGLASGWILPDNRDNKDQPLAPEGTLARKWKERGPTWASVFQTVEGGLGYWRGNRFRYGPPKFSMNGTPQCYDYEVGSPGWSFFYDTEALPDNRLGIAQLSNRLLIPPDALPFAGDPAGRFFGYTYMALPFTDPVPSTNGRAPVGDKAWTCFISTANFKGPIAYYIPETWSKIADLFDEPFLYGRGLDSRPGLMGGGAMEINTVPQIVASDDKGVNYSKIPTLRFPIDQSGRAVLVQDVTYYSQDALYDDFLAWRQGGDAPSGQFDGSGAFVAKLSTRTPGFDQDQTPMRGVADTFDTQVFDDNTWGLVWKPEGDAPAGQFPQYYRHEEGVRVAVAPADVPSETGLHDAEFKLATPGEPFTFSQTPAWTTPGAATEPVQVTLGDGSLVTYAWYRFVDQPSFQQYHWSDEKKAALQAFVEQIHRAWPIDRDYMAPPTSGELVSLDPALLVEPPAGMEVGYVPIVLRQEADFTHQNNRP
;
A
#
# COMPACT_ATOMS: atom_id res chain seq x y z
N MET A 1 59.09 -16.19 -86.02
CA MET A 1 58.66 -15.09 -86.91
C MET A 1 57.16 -14.88 -86.72
N ALA A 2 56.73 -13.62 -86.72
CA ALA A 2 55.47 -13.07 -86.19
C ALA A 2 54.18 -13.84 -86.50
N VAL A 3 53.28 -13.93 -85.51
CA VAL A 3 51.83 -13.91 -85.73
C VAL A 3 51.15 -13.05 -84.65
N CYS A 4 50.37 -12.08 -85.13
CA CYS A 4 49.67 -11.02 -84.40
C CYS A 4 48.50 -11.54 -83.54
N ARG A 5 48.27 -10.92 -82.38
CA ARG A 5 47.08 -11.13 -81.52
C ARG A 5 46.01 -10.07 -81.83
N PHE A 6 44.79 -10.52 -82.13
CA PHE A 6 43.57 -9.71 -82.08
C PHE A 6 43.01 -9.68 -80.65
N ARG A 7 42.58 -8.50 -80.19
CA ARG A 7 41.80 -8.31 -78.93
C ARG A 7 40.37 -7.93 -79.30
N ILE A 8 39.40 -8.69 -78.78
CA ILE A 8 37.97 -8.39 -78.80
C ILE A 8 37.64 -7.61 -77.52
N VAL A 9 36.89 -6.50 -77.66
CA VAL A 9 36.36 -5.71 -76.54
C VAL A 9 34.89 -6.07 -76.36
N LEU A 10 34.51 -6.52 -75.16
CA LEU A 10 33.13 -6.79 -74.77
C LEU A 10 32.69 -5.66 -73.80
N HIS A 11 31.61 -4.94 -74.13
CA HIS A 11 31.01 -3.94 -73.24
C HIS A 11 29.97 -4.62 -72.34
N LEU A 12 30.20 -4.58 -71.02
CA LEU A 12 29.19 -4.91 -70.00
C LEU A 12 28.47 -3.62 -69.58
N VAL A 13 27.15 -3.59 -69.77
CA VAL A 13 26.27 -2.56 -69.20
C VAL A 13 25.82 -3.05 -67.83
N SER A 14 26.22 -2.35 -66.77
CA SER A 14 25.81 -2.63 -65.39
C SER A 14 24.54 -1.84 -65.07
N CYS A 15 23.41 -2.52 -64.88
CA CYS A 15 22.16 -1.93 -64.43
C CYS A 15 22.16 -1.90 -62.89
N VAL A 16 22.33 -0.73 -62.29
CA VAL A 16 22.22 -0.55 -60.83
C VAL A 16 20.75 -0.35 -60.49
N CYS A 17 20.10 -1.39 -59.96
CA CYS A 17 18.81 -1.25 -59.29
C CYS A 17 19.06 -0.70 -57.88
N VAL A 18 18.69 0.55 -57.63
CA VAL A 18 18.63 1.10 -56.28
C VAL A 18 17.35 0.60 -55.63
N PHE A 19 17.45 -0.40 -54.75
CA PHE A 19 16.38 -0.70 -53.81
C PHE A 19 16.39 0.41 -52.76
N ALA A 20 15.37 1.28 -52.78
CA ALA A 20 15.06 2.10 -51.63
C ALA A 20 14.71 1.14 -50.48
N ALA A 21 15.59 1.05 -49.48
CA ALA A 21 15.25 0.38 -48.23
C ALA A 21 14.11 1.21 -47.60
N ALA A 22 12.89 0.69 -47.66
CA ALA A 22 11.83 1.17 -46.78
C ALA A 22 12.37 1.03 -45.36
N SER A 23 12.55 2.15 -44.66
CA SER A 23 12.87 2.14 -43.23
C SER A 23 11.81 1.30 -42.55
N ALA A 24 12.20 0.14 -42.01
CA ALA A 24 11.30 -0.68 -41.22
C ALA A 24 10.82 0.20 -40.05
N GLN A 25 9.54 0.56 -40.08
CA GLN A 25 8.91 1.40 -39.09
C GLN A 25 9.10 0.75 -37.72
N ALA A 26 9.69 1.48 -36.78
CA ALA A 26 10.01 0.92 -35.48
C ALA A 26 8.71 0.59 -34.75
N GLN A 27 8.46 -0.71 -34.53
CA GLN A 27 7.24 -1.18 -33.86
C GLN A 27 7.16 -0.61 -32.43
N PRO A 28 5.95 -0.24 -31.97
CA PRO A 28 5.74 0.19 -30.59
C PRO A 28 6.35 -0.80 -29.60
N THR A 29 7.17 -0.29 -28.67
CA THR A 29 7.89 -1.14 -27.72
C THR A 29 7.52 -0.75 -26.29
N GLN A 30 7.01 -1.71 -25.51
CA GLN A 30 6.72 -1.51 -24.10
C GLN A 30 8.03 -1.45 -23.28
N ARG A 31 8.12 -0.47 -22.37
CA ARG A 31 9.23 -0.25 -21.42
C ARG A 31 8.67 0.06 -20.02
N GLY A 32 9.55 0.01 -19.02
CA GLY A 32 9.27 0.55 -17.69
C GLY A 32 9.38 2.09 -17.63
N GLY A 33 9.09 2.66 -16.46
CA GLY A 33 9.35 4.09 -16.18
C GLY A 33 8.45 5.07 -16.95
N GLY A 34 7.23 4.68 -17.28
CA GLY A 34 6.29 5.50 -18.04
C GLY A 34 5.65 6.64 -17.24
N LEU A 35 5.56 6.54 -15.92
CA LEU A 35 5.12 7.63 -15.05
C LEU A 35 5.65 7.37 -13.66
N HIS A 36 6.24 8.39 -13.05
CA HIS A 36 6.67 8.42 -11.67
C HIS A 36 6.38 9.79 -11.07
N GLY A 37 6.02 9.83 -9.77
CA GLY A 37 5.72 11.07 -9.06
C GLY A 37 4.78 10.87 -7.87
N TYR A 38 4.40 11.98 -7.25
CA TYR A 38 3.52 12.00 -6.09
C TYR A 38 2.44 13.05 -6.27
N ILE A 39 1.19 12.68 -6.03
CA ILE A 39 0.06 13.60 -5.93
C ILE A 39 -0.33 13.62 -4.46
N GLY A 40 -0.06 14.72 -3.74
CA GLY A 40 -0.17 14.71 -2.28
C GLY A 40 -0.77 15.97 -1.67
N TYR A 41 -1.14 15.83 -0.41
CA TYR A 41 -1.59 16.90 0.46
C TYR A 41 -0.70 16.98 1.70
N GLN A 42 -0.70 18.15 2.32
CA GLN A 42 -0.13 18.36 3.65
C GLN A 42 -1.28 18.53 4.64
N ALA A 43 -1.07 18.06 5.85
CA ALA A 43 -2.01 18.23 6.95
C ALA A 43 -1.37 19.10 8.03
N SER A 44 -2.10 20.14 8.47
CA SER A 44 -1.67 20.95 9.60
C SER A 44 -1.38 20.06 10.80
N GLN A 45 -0.36 20.42 11.55
CA GLN A 45 0.02 19.70 12.76
C GLN A 45 -0.63 20.39 13.98
N PRO A 46 -0.99 19.64 15.02
CA PRO A 46 -1.35 20.24 16.30
C PRO A 46 -0.15 20.97 16.90
N ASP A 47 -0.42 21.97 17.75
CA ASP A 47 0.62 22.77 18.41
C ASP A 47 1.49 21.87 19.29
N ASP A 48 0.87 20.99 20.08
CA ASP A 48 1.53 19.88 20.76
C ASP A 48 1.43 18.59 19.93
N ARG A 49 2.49 18.30 19.16
CA ARG A 49 2.53 17.09 18.34
C ARG A 49 2.73 15.81 19.14
N ALA A 50 3.25 15.90 20.37
CA ALA A 50 3.43 14.72 21.21
C ALA A 50 2.09 14.27 21.80
N GLU A 51 1.20 15.21 22.10
CA GLU A 51 -0.15 14.95 22.59
C GLU A 51 -0.98 14.12 21.60
N TYR A 52 -1.00 14.51 20.31
CA TYR A 52 -1.84 13.89 19.27
C TYR A 52 -1.10 12.83 18.43
N GLY A 53 -0.01 12.27 18.95
CA GLY A 53 0.75 11.21 18.27
C GLY A 53 0.29 9.79 18.61
N TYR A 54 -0.92 9.61 19.13
CA TYR A 54 -1.45 8.30 19.55
C TYR A 54 -2.33 7.64 18.50
N GLY A 55 -2.87 8.40 17.55
CA GLY A 55 -3.49 7.82 16.38
C GLY A 55 -3.59 8.78 15.20
N MET A 56 -3.74 8.22 14.01
CA MET A 56 -4.03 8.97 12.79
C MET A 56 -4.95 8.20 11.87
N GLY A 57 -5.94 8.89 11.30
CA GLY A 57 -6.79 8.31 10.28
C GLY A 57 -7.47 9.32 9.39
N PHE A 58 -8.09 8.81 8.35
CA PHE A 58 -8.81 9.57 7.34
C PHE A 58 -9.68 8.63 6.50
N TYR A 59 -10.52 9.22 5.66
CA TYR A 59 -11.24 8.52 4.61
C TYR A 59 -10.53 8.74 3.27
N SER A 60 -10.23 7.65 2.58
CA SER A 60 -9.60 7.65 1.26
C SER A 60 -10.55 7.07 0.23
N ALA A 61 -10.71 7.73 -0.92
CA ALA A 61 -11.55 7.23 -2.00
C ALA A 61 -10.95 5.94 -2.59
N ALA A 62 -11.78 4.91 -2.77
CA ALA A 62 -11.44 3.70 -3.50
C ALA A 62 -12.12 3.74 -4.87
N TRP A 63 -11.36 3.51 -5.94
CA TRP A 63 -11.91 3.46 -7.31
C TRP A 63 -11.02 2.66 -8.27
N THR A 64 -11.63 2.19 -9.34
CA THR A 64 -10.95 1.51 -10.44
C THR A 64 -10.19 2.54 -11.30
N LEU A 65 -8.86 2.62 -11.11
CA LEU A 65 -7.95 3.57 -11.74
C LEU A 65 -7.57 3.13 -13.16
N VAL A 66 -7.41 1.82 -13.36
CA VAL A 66 -7.06 1.20 -14.64
C VAL A 66 -8.20 0.32 -15.12
N ASP A 67 -8.42 0.28 -16.43
CA ASP A 67 -9.49 -0.47 -17.08
C ASP A 67 -9.25 -1.98 -17.14
N LYS A 68 -7.99 -2.41 -17.14
CA LYS A 68 -7.57 -3.81 -17.15
C LYS A 68 -6.51 -4.07 -16.08
N PRO A 69 -6.37 -5.30 -15.56
CA PRO A 69 -5.28 -5.63 -14.63
C PRO A 69 -3.94 -5.64 -15.39
N LEU A 70 -3.13 -4.58 -15.22
CA LEU A 70 -1.89 -4.41 -15.96
C LEU A 70 -0.70 -5.09 -15.27
N ALA A 71 0.20 -5.67 -16.07
CA ALA A 71 1.51 -6.11 -15.60
C ALA A 71 2.43 -4.90 -15.43
N HIS A 72 3.40 -5.01 -14.50
CA HIS A 72 4.39 -3.96 -14.23
C HIS A 72 3.77 -2.60 -13.85
N PHE A 73 2.65 -2.64 -13.11
CA PHE A 73 1.90 -1.47 -12.68
C PHE A 73 1.83 -1.40 -11.14
N GLN A 74 2.29 -0.28 -10.58
CA GLN A 74 2.22 0.06 -9.17
C GLN A 74 1.89 1.53 -8.97
N ILE A 75 0.73 1.78 -8.36
CA ILE A 75 0.32 3.08 -7.84
C ILE A 75 -0.34 2.85 -6.48
N GLY A 76 0.21 3.45 -5.42
CA GLY A 76 -0.50 3.63 -4.16
C GLY A 76 -1.54 4.73 -4.34
N LEU A 77 -2.78 4.47 -3.96
CA LEU A 77 -3.79 5.53 -3.85
C LEU A 77 -3.51 6.36 -2.58
N ALA A 78 -4.37 7.32 -2.28
CA ALA A 78 -4.11 8.28 -1.23
C ALA A 78 -3.93 7.59 0.13
N SER A 79 -2.70 7.59 0.63
CA SER A 79 -2.30 6.99 1.90
C SER A 79 -1.27 7.86 2.64
N GLY A 80 -0.81 7.39 3.80
CA GLY A 80 0.11 8.13 4.67
C GLY A 80 1.16 7.24 5.30
N TRP A 81 2.17 7.88 5.90
CA TRP A 81 3.26 7.22 6.62
C TRP A 81 3.28 7.72 8.05
N ILE A 82 3.28 6.79 9.01
CA ILE A 82 3.45 7.06 10.43
C ILE A 82 4.86 6.66 10.83
N LEU A 83 5.65 7.62 11.27
CA LEU A 83 7.03 7.43 11.72
C LEU A 83 7.16 7.72 13.22
N PRO A 84 8.08 7.07 13.95
CA PRO A 84 8.28 7.38 15.36
C PRO A 84 8.89 8.77 15.54
N ASP A 85 8.35 9.57 16.47
CA ASP A 85 8.84 10.91 16.77
C ASP A 85 10.24 10.90 17.40
N ASN A 86 11.23 11.09 16.54
CA ASN A 86 12.63 11.22 16.89
C ASN A 86 13.18 12.62 16.60
N ARG A 87 12.31 13.65 16.64
CA ARG A 87 12.74 15.03 16.36
C ARG A 87 13.75 15.56 17.39
N ASP A 88 13.88 14.94 18.56
CA ASP A 88 14.92 15.24 19.54
C ASP A 88 16.32 14.86 19.06
N ASN A 89 16.44 13.87 18.16
CA ASN A 89 17.69 13.45 17.55
C ASN A 89 17.99 14.26 16.28
N LYS A 90 19.20 14.82 16.16
CA LYS A 90 19.59 15.71 15.06
C LYS A 90 20.69 15.17 14.17
N ASP A 91 21.46 14.20 14.63
CA ASP A 91 22.74 13.83 14.01
C ASP A 91 23.08 12.33 14.11
N GLN A 92 22.48 11.58 15.04
CA GLN A 92 22.81 10.17 15.20
C GLN A 92 21.95 9.29 14.29
N PRO A 93 22.52 8.37 13.49
CA PRO A 93 21.74 7.47 12.65
C PRO A 93 20.84 6.54 13.47
N LEU A 94 19.56 6.50 13.12
CA LEU A 94 18.59 5.53 13.66
C LEU A 94 18.62 4.21 12.90
N ALA A 95 19.08 4.21 11.65
CA ALA A 95 19.30 2.99 10.87
C ALA A 95 20.74 2.50 11.05
N PRO A 96 20.98 1.38 11.76
CA PRO A 96 22.32 0.85 11.97
C PRO A 96 22.99 0.44 10.66
N GLU A 97 24.33 0.48 10.64
CA GLU A 97 25.11 -0.02 9.51
C GLU A 97 24.80 -1.50 9.22
N GLY A 98 24.73 -1.85 7.93
CA GLY A 98 24.37 -3.21 7.49
C GLY A 98 22.89 -3.42 7.16
N THR A 99 21.99 -2.54 7.61
CA THR A 99 20.58 -2.54 7.18
C THR A 99 20.44 -2.24 5.68
N LEU A 100 19.32 -2.64 5.07
CA LEU A 100 19.02 -2.40 3.65
C LEU A 100 19.01 -0.90 3.33
N ALA A 101 18.36 -0.10 4.18
CA ALA A 101 18.30 1.35 4.01
C ALA A 101 19.71 1.97 3.84
N ARG A 102 20.71 1.49 4.58
CA ARG A 102 22.10 2.01 4.51
C ARG A 102 22.82 1.73 3.18
N LYS A 103 22.22 0.94 2.28
CA LYS A 103 22.71 0.72 0.90
C LYS A 103 22.12 1.71 -0.11
N TRP A 104 21.14 2.52 0.29
CA TRP A 104 20.48 3.49 -0.58
C TRP A 104 21.25 4.81 -0.65
N LYS A 105 20.80 5.72 -1.53
CA LYS A 105 21.27 7.11 -1.52
C LYS A 105 21.14 7.68 -0.11
N GLU A 106 22.17 8.40 0.34
CA GLU A 106 22.27 8.92 1.69
C GLU A 106 20.98 9.64 2.14
N ARG A 107 20.45 9.22 3.29
CA ARG A 107 19.30 9.83 3.99
C ARG A 107 19.68 10.37 5.36
N GLY A 108 20.97 10.70 5.53
CA GLY A 108 21.56 11.20 6.77
C GLY A 108 21.17 12.65 7.11
N PRO A 109 21.60 13.14 8.28
CA PRO A 109 22.48 12.43 9.21
C PRO A 109 21.74 11.37 10.06
N THR A 110 20.42 11.51 10.28
CA THR A 110 19.68 10.64 11.22
C THR A 110 19.06 9.40 10.60
N TRP A 111 18.86 9.33 9.28
CA TRP A 111 18.16 8.22 8.61
C TRP A 111 16.71 8.00 9.09
N ALA A 112 16.11 8.96 9.80
CA ALA A 112 14.80 8.82 10.43
C ALA A 112 13.67 8.47 9.44
N SER A 113 13.75 8.98 8.20
CA SER A 113 12.75 8.73 7.15
C SER A 113 12.62 7.27 6.72
N VAL A 114 13.57 6.42 7.09
CA VAL A 114 13.63 5.01 6.71
C VAL A 114 13.96 4.12 7.90
N PHE A 115 13.78 4.61 9.14
CA PHE A 115 14.04 3.81 10.34
C PHE A 115 12.91 2.81 10.58
N GLN A 116 11.70 3.34 10.79
CA GLN A 116 10.47 2.58 10.95
C GLN A 116 9.27 3.33 10.36
N THR A 117 8.37 2.60 9.71
CA THR A 117 7.10 3.16 9.22
C THR A 117 5.93 2.20 9.46
N VAL A 118 4.77 2.75 9.81
CA VAL A 118 3.48 2.15 9.43
C VAL A 118 3.04 2.86 8.15
N GLU A 119 2.70 2.09 7.13
CA GLU A 119 2.42 2.56 5.77
C GLU A 119 1.42 1.62 5.06
N GLY A 120 1.40 1.66 3.72
CA GLY A 120 0.45 0.89 2.92
C GLY A 120 -0.81 1.70 2.63
N GLY A 121 -1.98 1.08 2.74
CA GLY A 121 -3.27 1.67 2.38
C GLY A 121 -3.84 1.09 1.09
N LEU A 122 -4.72 1.88 0.44
CA LEU A 122 -5.31 1.53 -0.84
C LEU A 122 -4.26 1.61 -1.95
N GLY A 123 -4.21 0.61 -2.83
CA GLY A 123 -3.31 0.68 -3.97
C GLY A 123 -3.35 -0.52 -4.90
N TYR A 124 -2.61 -0.35 -5.99
CA TYR A 124 -2.21 -1.40 -6.93
C TYR A 124 -0.79 -1.77 -6.57
N TRP A 125 -0.62 -2.70 -5.63
CA TRP A 125 0.70 -2.98 -5.07
C TRP A 125 1.48 -3.94 -5.96
N ARG A 126 2.79 -3.74 -6.10
CA ARG A 126 3.66 -4.64 -6.88
C ARG A 126 3.61 -6.09 -6.37
N GLY A 127 3.38 -6.26 -5.07
CA GLY A 127 3.19 -7.56 -4.42
C GLY A 127 1.94 -8.30 -4.88
N ASN A 128 0.91 -7.59 -5.40
CA ASN A 128 -0.36 -8.23 -5.75
C ASN A 128 -0.22 -9.29 -6.86
N ARG A 129 -0.54 -10.53 -6.53
CA ARG A 129 -0.59 -11.73 -7.36
C ARG A 129 -1.96 -11.93 -8.00
N PHE A 130 -3.05 -11.48 -7.37
CA PHE A 130 -4.42 -11.71 -7.83
C PHE A 130 -5.11 -10.37 -8.13
N ARG A 131 -4.80 -9.79 -9.29
CA ARG A 131 -5.37 -8.52 -9.74
C ARG A 131 -6.72 -8.74 -10.44
N TYR A 132 -7.71 -7.93 -10.11
CA TYR A 132 -9.10 -8.10 -10.56
C TYR A 132 -9.77 -6.82 -11.07
N GLY A 133 -9.04 -5.71 -11.14
CA GLY A 133 -9.53 -4.42 -11.65
C GLY A 133 -9.39 -3.32 -10.61
N PRO A 134 -10.17 -3.32 -9.52
CA PRO A 134 -10.06 -2.34 -8.44
C PRO A 134 -8.76 -2.46 -7.61
N PRO A 135 -8.42 -1.45 -6.79
CA PRO A 135 -7.31 -1.51 -5.85
C PRO A 135 -7.64 -2.44 -4.68
N LYS A 136 -6.66 -2.68 -3.81
CA LYS A 136 -6.83 -3.41 -2.55
C LYS A 136 -6.27 -2.61 -1.38
N PHE A 137 -6.78 -2.87 -0.17
CA PHE A 137 -6.24 -2.30 1.06
C PHE A 137 -5.23 -3.23 1.73
N SER A 138 -4.03 -2.73 2.03
CA SER A 138 -2.98 -3.47 2.75
C SER A 138 -2.48 -2.70 3.96
N MET A 139 -2.16 -3.43 5.03
CA MET A 139 -1.64 -2.89 6.28
C MET A 139 -0.13 -3.13 6.37
N ASN A 140 0.65 -2.23 5.76
CA ASN A 140 2.10 -2.43 5.66
C ASN A 140 2.86 -1.77 6.81
N GLY A 141 3.96 -2.39 7.24
CA GLY A 141 4.90 -1.81 8.18
C GLY A 141 6.34 -2.19 7.86
N THR A 142 7.26 -1.26 8.09
CA THR A 142 8.70 -1.45 7.92
C THR A 142 9.38 -1.33 9.28
N PRO A 143 9.54 -2.43 10.04
CA PRO A 143 10.01 -2.33 11.42
C PRO A 143 11.53 -2.25 11.57
N GLN A 144 12.28 -2.58 10.53
CA GLN A 144 13.73 -2.72 10.59
C GLN A 144 14.43 -2.13 9.37
N CYS A 145 14.30 -0.82 9.15
CA CYS A 145 15.06 -0.12 8.11
C CYS A 145 14.95 -0.75 6.71
N TYR A 146 13.74 -1.22 6.37
CA TYR A 146 13.42 -1.96 5.15
C TYR A 146 14.17 -3.29 4.94
N ASP A 147 14.83 -3.87 5.97
CA ASP A 147 15.37 -5.23 5.88
C ASP A 147 14.29 -6.29 5.62
N TYR A 148 13.07 -5.97 6.01
CA TYR A 148 11.84 -6.67 5.67
C TYR A 148 10.63 -5.79 5.98
N GLU A 149 9.52 -6.16 5.39
CA GLU A 149 8.21 -5.56 5.58
C GLU A 149 7.20 -6.61 6.03
N VAL A 150 6.16 -6.15 6.70
CA VAL A 150 5.04 -6.95 7.20
C VAL A 150 3.74 -6.38 6.63
N GLY A 151 2.99 -7.17 5.86
CA GLY A 151 1.79 -6.71 5.15
C GLY A 151 0.47 -7.29 5.67
N SER A 152 0.54 -8.43 6.36
CA SER A 152 -0.59 -9.18 6.92
C SER A 152 -0.10 -10.17 7.99
N PRO A 153 -0.97 -10.83 8.77
CA PRO A 153 -0.62 -11.78 9.83
C PRO A 153 0.17 -13.03 9.37
N GLY A 154 1.45 -12.86 9.02
CA GLY A 154 2.32 -13.96 8.62
C GLY A 154 3.15 -13.71 7.36
N TRP A 155 2.86 -12.65 6.59
CA TRP A 155 3.47 -12.46 5.26
C TRP A 155 4.08 -11.07 5.07
N SER A 156 5.05 -11.04 4.17
CA SER A 156 5.65 -9.82 3.65
C SER A 156 4.67 -9.06 2.75
N PHE A 157 4.94 -7.78 2.53
CA PHE A 157 4.13 -6.92 1.69
C PHE A 157 4.47 -6.99 0.19
N PHE A 158 5.76 -7.08 -0.18
CA PHE A 158 6.18 -6.91 -1.59
C PHE A 158 6.91 -8.08 -2.23
N TYR A 159 7.74 -8.81 -1.48
CA TYR A 159 8.81 -9.58 -2.08
C TYR A 159 8.49 -11.07 -2.19
N ASP A 160 7.95 -11.64 -1.13
CA ASP A 160 7.90 -13.09 -0.99
C ASP A 160 6.47 -13.62 -1.01
N THR A 161 6.33 -14.82 -1.59
CA THR A 161 5.11 -15.62 -1.50
C THR A 161 5.21 -16.67 -0.39
N GLU A 162 6.39 -16.82 0.21
CA GLU A 162 6.57 -17.59 1.43
C GLU A 162 6.23 -16.72 2.66
N ALA A 163 5.65 -17.35 3.67
CA ALA A 163 5.47 -16.71 4.97
C ALA A 163 6.80 -16.19 5.51
N LEU A 164 6.75 -15.09 6.27
CA LEU A 164 7.93 -14.53 6.92
C LEU A 164 8.56 -15.58 7.85
N PRO A 165 9.90 -15.56 8.02
CA PRO A 165 10.56 -16.36 9.03
C PRO A 165 9.98 -16.12 10.43
N ASP A 166 9.99 -17.14 11.30
CA ASP A 166 9.36 -17.12 12.62
C ASP A 166 9.72 -15.87 13.45
N ASN A 167 10.95 -15.38 13.34
CA ASN A 167 11.43 -14.18 14.06
C ASN A 167 11.05 -12.83 13.42
N ARG A 168 10.17 -12.82 12.41
CA ARG A 168 9.71 -11.63 11.67
C ARG A 168 8.19 -11.49 11.60
N LEU A 169 7.44 -12.40 12.23
CA LEU A 169 5.97 -12.43 12.22
C LEU A 169 5.37 -11.30 13.10
N GLY A 170 5.27 -10.07 12.59
CA GLY A 170 5.05 -8.89 13.42
C GLY A 170 3.60 -8.45 13.68
N ILE A 171 2.61 -9.05 13.02
CA ILE A 171 1.20 -8.64 13.10
C ILE A 171 0.38 -9.70 13.82
N ALA A 172 -0.40 -9.29 14.82
CA ALA A 172 -1.43 -10.11 15.45
C ALA A 172 -2.80 -9.71 14.90
N GLN A 173 -3.51 -10.67 14.30
CA GLN A 173 -4.89 -10.45 13.89
C GLN A 173 -5.79 -10.35 15.11
N LEU A 174 -6.65 -9.35 15.15
CA LEU A 174 -7.59 -9.10 16.24
C LEU A 174 -9.03 -9.43 15.85
N SER A 175 -9.45 -9.12 14.62
CA SER A 175 -10.81 -9.43 14.21
C SER A 175 -11.02 -10.94 14.08
N ASN A 176 -12.04 -11.45 14.75
CA ASN A 176 -12.55 -12.80 14.59
C ASN A 176 -13.62 -12.92 13.50
N ARG A 177 -13.87 -11.88 12.71
CA ARG A 177 -14.90 -11.85 11.66
C ARG A 177 -14.37 -11.51 10.27
N LEU A 178 -13.08 -11.27 10.15
CA LEU A 178 -12.45 -10.81 8.92
C LEU A 178 -11.22 -11.64 8.61
N LEU A 179 -11.09 -12.09 7.35
CA LEU A 179 -9.85 -12.63 6.82
C LEU A 179 -8.93 -11.50 6.36
N ILE A 180 -7.64 -11.62 6.69
CA ILE A 180 -6.59 -10.71 6.21
C ILE A 180 -5.63 -11.51 5.32
N PRO A 181 -5.93 -11.64 4.02
CA PRO A 181 -5.09 -12.38 3.09
C PRO A 181 -3.78 -11.64 2.77
N PRO A 182 -2.71 -12.37 2.41
CA PRO A 182 -1.45 -11.76 2.02
C PRO A 182 -1.51 -10.91 0.76
N ASP A 183 -2.46 -11.21 -0.15
CA ASP A 183 -2.68 -10.41 -1.35
C ASP A 183 -3.56 -9.16 -1.14
N ALA A 184 -3.72 -8.69 0.11
CA ALA A 184 -4.51 -7.53 0.51
C ALA A 184 -6.04 -7.69 0.39
N LEU A 185 -6.82 -6.78 0.99
CA LEU A 185 -8.30 -6.85 1.05
C LEU A 185 -8.95 -6.37 -0.26
N PRO A 186 -9.66 -7.24 -1.02
CA PRO A 186 -10.51 -6.82 -2.13
C PRO A 186 -11.84 -6.18 -1.68
N PHE A 187 -12.51 -5.52 -2.64
CA PHE A 187 -13.79 -4.85 -2.49
C PHE A 187 -14.90 -5.57 -3.25
N ALA A 188 -16.14 -5.35 -2.82
CA ALA A 188 -17.31 -5.79 -3.54
C ALA A 188 -17.57 -4.91 -4.77
N GLY A 189 -17.63 -5.50 -5.96
CA GLY A 189 -17.96 -4.79 -7.20
C GLY A 189 -16.96 -3.69 -7.56
N ASP A 190 -17.44 -2.62 -8.20
CA ASP A 190 -16.65 -1.42 -8.46
C ASP A 190 -16.78 -0.41 -7.30
N PRO A 191 -15.67 -0.05 -6.63
CA PRO A 191 -15.67 0.94 -5.55
C PRO A 191 -16.18 2.33 -5.98
N ALA A 192 -16.02 2.71 -7.24
CA ALA A 192 -16.64 3.91 -7.84
C ALA A 192 -16.44 5.24 -7.08
N GLY A 193 -15.31 5.42 -6.39
CA GLY A 193 -15.00 6.64 -5.62
C GLY A 193 -15.60 6.69 -4.23
N ARG A 194 -16.24 5.60 -3.76
CA ARG A 194 -16.69 5.47 -2.37
C ARG A 194 -15.50 5.43 -1.40
N PHE A 195 -15.73 5.87 -0.18
CA PHE A 195 -14.67 6.03 0.81
C PHE A 195 -14.40 4.76 1.61
N PHE A 196 -13.12 4.48 1.82
CA PHE A 196 -12.61 3.54 2.79
C PHE A 196 -12.01 4.34 3.95
N GLY A 197 -12.57 4.21 5.14
CA GLY A 197 -12.00 4.82 6.35
C GLY A 197 -10.98 3.90 6.96
N TYR A 198 -9.84 4.45 7.37
CA TYR A 198 -8.92 3.72 8.25
C TYR A 198 -8.17 4.65 9.19
N THR A 199 -7.92 4.13 10.39
CA THR A 199 -7.13 4.77 11.45
C THR A 199 -6.15 3.77 12.02
N TYR A 200 -4.92 4.18 12.27
CA TYR A 200 -4.03 3.49 13.20
C TYR A 200 -4.09 4.18 14.55
N MET A 201 -4.44 3.43 15.61
CA MET A 201 -4.46 3.89 17.00
C MET A 201 -3.51 3.04 17.82
N ALA A 202 -2.58 3.65 18.54
CA ALA A 202 -1.72 2.97 19.50
C ALA A 202 -2.58 2.53 20.70
N LEU A 203 -2.63 1.24 20.99
CA LEU A 203 -3.40 0.68 22.11
C LEU A 203 -2.51 -0.19 23.02
N PRO A 204 -2.65 -0.10 24.36
CA PRO A 204 -1.80 -0.80 25.31
C PRO A 204 -2.33 -2.20 25.65
N PHE A 205 -2.16 -3.16 24.74
CA PHE A 205 -2.59 -4.56 24.95
C PHE A 205 -1.80 -5.29 26.05
N THR A 206 -0.56 -4.87 26.30
CA THR A 206 0.31 -5.45 27.33
C THR A 206 1.05 -4.35 28.07
N ASP A 207 1.50 -4.63 29.30
CA ASP A 207 2.38 -3.72 30.03
C ASP A 207 3.74 -3.59 29.32
N PRO A 208 4.38 -2.40 29.40
CA PRO A 208 5.72 -2.21 28.88
C PRO A 208 6.72 -3.12 29.61
N VAL A 209 7.70 -3.64 28.87
CA VAL A 209 8.73 -4.53 29.42
C VAL A 209 9.99 -3.71 29.69
N PRO A 210 10.47 -3.62 30.95
CA PRO A 210 11.69 -2.89 31.26
C PRO A 210 12.92 -3.60 30.67
N SER A 211 13.99 -2.84 30.46
CA SER A 211 15.27 -3.42 30.07
C SER A 211 15.79 -4.34 31.17
N THR A 212 16.12 -5.58 30.80
CA THR A 212 16.70 -6.59 31.68
C THR A 212 17.85 -7.29 30.98
N ASN A 213 18.97 -7.49 31.70
CA ASN A 213 20.17 -8.17 31.17
C ASN A 213 20.70 -7.58 29.84
N GLY A 214 20.60 -6.26 29.66
CA GLY A 214 21.07 -5.58 28.46
C GLY A 214 20.20 -5.79 27.22
N ARG A 215 18.96 -6.27 27.37
CA ARG A 215 17.97 -6.28 26.28
C ARG A 215 17.20 -4.96 26.20
N ALA A 216 16.77 -4.61 25.00
CA ALA A 216 15.97 -3.44 24.73
C ALA A 216 14.67 -3.46 25.56
N PRO A 217 14.27 -2.32 26.15
CA PRO A 217 12.93 -2.19 26.68
C PRO A 217 11.91 -2.28 25.54
N VAL A 218 10.70 -2.71 25.87
CA VAL A 218 9.56 -2.76 24.94
C VAL A 218 8.48 -1.82 25.47
N GLY A 219 8.06 -0.86 24.66
CA GLY A 219 6.95 0.02 25.00
C GLY A 219 5.59 -0.67 24.90
N ASP A 220 4.53 0.10 25.15
CA ASP A 220 3.14 -0.36 25.21
C ASP A 220 2.35 -0.12 23.92
N LYS A 221 2.93 0.52 22.90
CA LYS A 221 2.18 0.99 21.73
C LYS A 221 2.04 -0.11 20.70
N ALA A 222 0.93 -0.83 20.76
CA ALA A 222 0.50 -1.70 19.68
C ALA A 222 -0.34 -0.91 18.68
N TRP A 223 0.26 -0.51 17.57
CA TRP A 223 -0.42 0.23 16.51
C TRP A 223 -1.49 -0.65 15.86
N THR A 224 -2.75 -0.33 16.15
CA THR A 224 -3.94 -1.10 15.81
C THR A 224 -4.68 -0.44 14.66
N CYS A 225 -4.90 -1.18 13.58
CA CYS A 225 -5.65 -0.69 12.44
C CYS A 225 -7.16 -0.88 12.67
N PHE A 226 -7.89 0.22 12.66
CA PHE A 226 -9.34 0.28 12.56
C PHE A 226 -9.71 0.59 11.11
N ILE A 227 -10.75 -0.06 10.60
CA ILE A 227 -11.33 0.25 9.30
C ILE A 227 -12.81 0.62 9.45
N SER A 228 -13.30 1.44 8.52
CA SER A 228 -14.70 1.83 8.42
C SER A 228 -15.16 1.64 6.98
N THR A 229 -15.99 0.60 6.79
CA THR A 229 -16.61 0.23 5.52
C THR A 229 -18.11 0.00 5.72
N ALA A 230 -18.87 -0.13 4.63
CA ALA A 230 -20.31 -0.30 4.72
C ALA A 230 -20.71 -1.61 5.43
N ASN A 231 -19.93 -2.68 5.26
CA ASN A 231 -20.21 -4.03 5.78
C ASN A 231 -19.25 -4.51 6.88
N PHE A 232 -18.26 -3.71 7.28
CA PHE A 232 -17.38 -3.97 8.42
C PHE A 232 -16.83 -2.67 9.00
N LYS A 233 -16.89 -2.53 10.33
CA LYS A 233 -16.30 -1.43 11.10
C LYS A 233 -15.66 -1.96 12.37
N GLY A 234 -14.43 -1.55 12.66
CA GLY A 234 -13.72 -1.95 13.87
C GLY A 234 -12.26 -2.32 13.64
N PRO A 235 -11.57 -2.81 14.69
CA PRO A 235 -10.16 -3.12 14.61
C PRO A 235 -9.93 -4.49 13.94
N ILE A 236 -8.93 -4.55 13.06
CA ILE A 236 -8.65 -5.77 12.27
C ILE A 236 -7.40 -6.51 12.75
N ALA A 237 -6.33 -5.79 13.07
CA ALA A 237 -5.06 -6.33 13.56
C ALA A 237 -4.19 -5.23 14.15
N TYR A 238 -3.13 -5.61 14.86
CA TYR A 238 -2.13 -4.68 15.37
C TYR A 238 -0.69 -5.19 15.19
N TYR A 239 0.26 -4.26 15.14
CA TYR A 239 1.68 -4.58 15.21
C TYR A 239 2.09 -4.87 16.65
N ILE A 240 2.67 -6.04 16.91
CA ILE A 240 3.14 -6.42 18.25
C ILE A 240 4.31 -5.50 18.61
N PRO A 241 4.32 -4.84 19.80
CA PRO A 241 5.35 -3.85 20.18
C PRO A 241 6.79 -4.35 20.00
N GLU A 242 7.08 -5.61 20.36
CA GLU A 242 8.38 -6.24 20.19
C GLU A 242 8.89 -6.26 18.73
N THR A 243 8.00 -6.13 17.74
CA THR A 243 8.36 -6.00 16.32
C THR A 243 9.21 -4.76 16.07
N TRP A 244 8.92 -3.66 16.76
CA TRP A 244 9.61 -2.39 16.62
C TRP A 244 10.88 -2.32 17.47
N SER A 245 10.83 -2.79 18.72
CA SER A 245 11.96 -2.63 19.66
C SER A 245 13.15 -3.56 19.36
N LYS A 246 12.90 -4.74 18.77
CA LYS A 246 13.94 -5.77 18.57
C LYS A 246 15.12 -5.33 17.71
N ILE A 247 14.98 -4.29 16.87
CA ILE A 247 16.09 -3.76 16.07
C ILE A 247 17.28 -3.36 16.96
N ALA A 248 17.03 -2.82 18.15
CA ALA A 248 18.09 -2.39 19.05
C ALA A 248 18.96 -3.56 19.53
N ASP A 249 18.34 -4.70 19.84
CA ASP A 249 19.05 -5.92 20.26
C ASP A 249 19.75 -6.62 19.09
N LEU A 250 19.12 -6.62 17.91
CA LEU A 250 19.67 -7.28 16.71
C LEU A 250 20.98 -6.64 16.23
N PHE A 251 21.16 -5.34 16.45
CA PHE A 251 22.34 -4.59 16.05
C PHE A 251 23.27 -4.22 17.22
N ASP A 252 22.92 -4.60 18.46
CA ASP A 252 23.65 -4.21 19.68
C ASP A 252 23.82 -2.68 19.82
N GLU A 253 22.71 -1.95 19.65
CA GLU A 253 22.68 -0.49 19.61
C GLU A 253 21.77 0.11 20.69
N PRO A 254 22.27 0.32 21.93
CA PRO A 254 21.50 0.89 23.04
C PRO A 254 20.90 2.28 22.75
N PHE A 255 21.45 3.03 21.80
CA PHE A 255 20.89 4.31 21.38
C PHE A 255 19.45 4.17 20.85
N LEU A 256 19.11 3.02 20.28
CA LEU A 256 17.79 2.74 19.72
C LEU A 256 16.73 2.41 20.79
N TYR A 257 17.12 2.25 22.07
CA TYR A 257 16.18 1.97 23.14
C TYR A 257 15.13 3.09 23.27
N GLY A 258 13.86 2.71 23.18
CA GLY A 258 12.72 3.65 23.24
C GLY A 258 12.65 4.63 22.07
N ARG A 259 13.34 4.36 20.95
CA ARG A 259 13.29 5.18 19.72
C ARG A 259 12.23 4.70 18.74
N GLY A 260 11.75 3.46 18.89
CA GLY A 260 10.80 2.81 17.99
C GLY A 260 9.35 3.20 18.20
N LEU A 261 8.50 2.77 17.26
CA LEU A 261 7.04 2.97 17.29
C LEU A 261 6.34 2.26 18.46
N ASP A 262 6.99 1.30 19.12
CA ASP A 262 6.50 0.71 20.36
C ASP A 262 6.46 1.70 21.53
N SER A 263 7.29 2.75 21.47
CA SER A 263 7.53 3.68 22.58
C SER A 263 7.23 5.14 22.22
N ARG A 264 7.53 5.56 20.98
CA ARG A 264 7.40 6.95 20.55
C ARG A 264 6.00 7.26 20.02
N PRO A 265 5.50 8.49 20.22
CA PRO A 265 4.35 8.99 19.46
C PRO A 265 4.62 8.91 17.95
N GLY A 266 3.57 8.71 17.16
CA GLY A 266 3.63 8.69 15.70
C GLY A 266 3.61 10.10 15.10
N LEU A 267 4.28 10.28 13.96
CA LEU A 267 4.26 11.48 13.14
C LEU A 267 3.79 11.17 11.73
N MET A 268 2.82 11.96 11.24
CA MET A 268 2.32 11.94 9.87
C MET A 268 2.16 13.40 9.43
N GLY A 269 2.70 13.78 8.28
CA GLY A 269 2.72 15.16 7.79
C GLY A 269 1.65 15.50 6.75
N GLY A 270 0.80 14.52 6.42
CA GLY A 270 -0.06 14.50 5.23
C GLY A 270 -0.01 13.15 4.55
N GLY A 271 -0.43 13.10 3.29
CA GLY A 271 -0.51 11.86 2.52
C GLY A 271 -0.36 12.08 1.03
N ALA A 272 -0.22 11.00 0.28
CA ALA A 272 -0.08 11.06 -1.16
C ALA A 272 -0.60 9.81 -1.86
N MET A 273 -0.97 9.96 -3.12
CA MET A 273 -0.90 8.90 -4.11
C MET A 273 0.56 8.78 -4.57
N GLU A 274 1.17 7.62 -4.35
CA GLU A 274 2.52 7.31 -4.80
C GLU A 274 2.47 6.62 -6.18
N ILE A 275 3.01 7.28 -7.20
CA ILE A 275 3.15 6.69 -8.53
C ILE A 275 4.57 6.15 -8.66
N ASN A 276 4.73 4.86 -8.37
CA ASN A 276 6.05 4.23 -8.35
C ASN A 276 6.43 3.60 -9.71
N THR A 277 5.54 2.82 -10.32
CA THR A 277 5.86 2.10 -11.56
C THR A 277 4.65 2.04 -12.48
N VAL A 278 4.70 2.78 -13.57
CA VAL A 278 3.70 2.67 -14.65
C VAL A 278 4.45 2.30 -15.93
N PRO A 279 3.98 1.35 -16.75
CA PRO A 279 4.62 1.03 -18.02
C PRO A 279 4.39 2.16 -19.03
N GLN A 280 5.24 2.23 -20.06
CA GLN A 280 4.99 3.04 -21.25
C GLN A 280 5.20 2.20 -22.51
N ILE A 281 4.60 2.62 -23.62
CA ILE A 281 4.91 2.12 -24.95
C ILE A 281 5.52 3.28 -25.74
N VAL A 282 6.68 3.07 -26.34
CA VAL A 282 7.44 4.10 -27.07
C VAL A 282 7.51 3.73 -28.55
N ALA A 283 7.30 4.72 -29.42
CA ALA A 283 7.45 4.60 -30.87
C ALA A 283 7.97 5.92 -31.47
N SER A 284 8.45 5.88 -32.71
CA SER A 284 8.89 7.06 -33.45
C SER A 284 7.96 7.33 -34.63
N ASP A 285 7.74 8.60 -34.97
CA ASP A 285 7.11 8.97 -36.24
C ASP A 285 8.09 8.87 -37.42
N ASP A 286 7.60 9.12 -38.65
CA ASP A 286 8.42 9.06 -39.87
C ASP A 286 9.52 10.14 -39.95
N LYS A 287 9.49 11.13 -39.05
CA LYS A 287 10.50 12.18 -38.91
C LYS A 287 11.53 11.85 -37.82
N GLY A 288 11.38 10.71 -37.14
CA GLY A 288 12.24 10.28 -36.05
C GLY A 288 11.95 10.92 -34.69
N VAL A 289 10.81 11.60 -34.53
CA VAL A 289 10.37 12.14 -33.24
C VAL A 289 9.76 11.00 -32.41
N ASN A 290 10.24 10.83 -31.18
CA ASN A 290 9.71 9.81 -30.28
C ASN A 290 8.44 10.29 -29.58
N TYR A 291 7.52 9.37 -29.39
CA TYR A 291 6.31 9.52 -28.60
C TYR A 291 6.22 8.37 -27.60
N SER A 292 5.64 8.63 -26.43
CA SER A 292 5.26 7.59 -25.47
C SER A 292 3.77 7.64 -25.17
N LYS A 293 3.21 6.47 -24.88
CA LYS A 293 1.87 6.25 -24.36
C LYS A 293 1.98 5.61 -22.98
N ILE A 294 1.19 6.07 -22.01
CA ILE A 294 0.96 5.37 -20.73
C ILE A 294 -0.42 4.70 -20.73
N PRO A 295 -0.73 3.78 -19.80
CA PRO A 295 -2.08 3.26 -19.65
C PRO A 295 -3.06 4.35 -19.29
N THR A 296 -4.33 4.15 -19.65
CA THR A 296 -5.40 5.06 -19.25
C THR A 296 -5.55 5.04 -17.73
N LEU A 297 -5.39 6.21 -17.10
CA LEU A 297 -5.63 6.39 -15.66
C LEU A 297 -6.89 7.24 -15.48
N ARG A 298 -7.91 6.69 -14.82
CA ARG A 298 -9.23 7.31 -14.65
C ARG A 298 -9.48 7.71 -13.20
N PHE A 299 -10.18 8.81 -13.02
CA PHE A 299 -10.54 9.36 -11.71
C PHE A 299 -12.05 9.59 -11.60
N PRO A 300 -12.64 9.39 -10.41
CA PRO A 300 -14.07 9.55 -10.19
C PRO A 300 -14.39 11.04 -10.05
N ILE A 301 -14.69 11.71 -11.17
CA ILE A 301 -15.04 13.13 -11.16
C ILE A 301 -16.55 13.36 -10.99
N ASP A 302 -16.91 14.43 -10.28
CA ASP A 302 -18.26 14.96 -10.22
C ASP A 302 -18.61 15.81 -11.47
N GLN A 303 -19.84 16.34 -11.50
CA GLN A 303 -20.32 17.19 -12.61
C GLN A 303 -19.54 18.51 -12.75
N SER A 304 -18.80 18.92 -11.71
CA SER A 304 -17.94 20.10 -11.71
C SER A 304 -16.49 19.77 -12.09
N GLY A 305 -16.19 18.53 -12.48
CA GLY A 305 -14.84 18.10 -12.85
C GLY A 305 -13.91 17.86 -11.65
N ARG A 306 -14.46 17.69 -10.44
CA ARG A 306 -13.69 17.47 -9.21
C ARG A 306 -13.68 15.98 -8.85
N ALA A 307 -12.51 15.44 -8.55
CA ALA A 307 -12.38 14.13 -7.89
C ALA A 307 -11.96 14.35 -6.45
N VAL A 308 -12.83 14.03 -5.48
CA VAL A 308 -12.51 14.08 -4.05
C VAL A 308 -11.82 12.77 -3.66
N LEU A 309 -10.62 12.88 -3.07
CA LEU A 309 -9.75 11.72 -2.83
C LEU A 309 -9.51 11.45 -1.34
N VAL A 310 -9.44 12.49 -0.51
CA VAL A 310 -9.25 12.36 0.95
C VAL A 310 -10.14 13.34 1.70
N GLN A 311 -10.69 12.89 2.82
CA GLN A 311 -11.41 13.74 3.78
C GLN A 311 -11.13 13.31 5.23
N ASP A 312 -11.53 14.19 6.16
CA ASP A 312 -11.53 13.93 7.61
C ASP A 312 -10.19 13.47 8.19
N VAL A 313 -9.09 14.09 7.74
CA VAL A 313 -7.75 13.79 8.27
C VAL A 313 -7.65 14.21 9.73
N THR A 314 -7.53 13.22 10.61
CA THR A 314 -7.66 13.39 12.06
C THR A 314 -6.49 12.76 12.78
N TYR A 315 -5.91 13.50 13.73
CA TYR A 315 -4.90 13.03 14.67
C TYR A 315 -5.56 12.83 16.04
N TYR A 316 -5.12 11.82 16.79
CA TYR A 316 -5.74 11.41 18.04
C TYR A 316 -4.74 11.45 19.20
N SER A 317 -5.17 12.00 20.34
CA SER A 317 -4.46 11.93 21.62
C SER A 317 -4.82 10.67 22.41
N GLN A 318 -4.24 10.51 23.60
CA GLN A 318 -4.56 9.38 24.49
C GLN A 318 -6.03 9.35 24.87
N ASP A 319 -6.61 10.52 25.15
CA ASP A 319 -8.00 10.72 25.53
C ASP A 319 -8.99 10.16 24.49
N ALA A 320 -8.58 10.00 23.23
CA ALA A 320 -9.45 9.46 22.19
C ALA A 320 -9.84 8.01 22.43
N LEU A 321 -8.93 7.17 22.95
CA LEU A 321 -9.23 5.75 23.25
C LEU A 321 -8.17 5.08 24.14
N TYR A 322 -6.92 5.52 24.10
CA TYR A 322 -5.80 4.85 24.78
C TYR A 322 -6.07 4.70 26.29
N ASP A 323 -6.47 5.79 26.95
CA ASP A 323 -6.66 5.82 28.40
C ASP A 323 -7.83 4.94 28.85
N ASP A 324 -8.96 5.01 28.15
CA ASP A 324 -10.13 4.16 28.39
C ASP A 324 -9.82 2.68 28.15
N PHE A 325 -9.05 2.38 27.10
CA PHE A 325 -8.61 1.02 26.80
C PHE A 325 -7.67 0.47 27.90
N LEU A 326 -6.77 1.30 28.42
CA LEU A 326 -5.89 0.95 29.52
C LEU A 326 -6.67 0.71 30.81
N ALA A 327 -7.61 1.61 31.13
CA ALA A 327 -8.49 1.48 32.30
C ALA A 327 -9.29 0.18 32.25
N TRP A 328 -9.84 -0.16 31.08
CA TRP A 328 -10.54 -1.44 30.87
C TRP A 328 -9.63 -2.64 31.07
N ARG A 329 -8.42 -2.65 30.48
CA ARG A 329 -7.45 -3.73 30.68
C ARG A 329 -7.10 -3.93 32.16
N GLN A 330 -7.14 -2.85 32.96
CA GLN A 330 -6.88 -2.86 34.39
C GLN A 330 -8.12 -3.16 35.27
N GLY A 331 -9.22 -3.61 34.66
CA GLY A 331 -10.43 -4.05 35.35
C GLY A 331 -11.53 -2.99 35.46
N GLY A 332 -11.38 -1.86 34.77
CA GLY A 332 -12.47 -0.89 34.55
C GLY A 332 -13.55 -1.39 33.60
N ASP A 333 -14.53 -0.54 33.33
CA ASP A 333 -15.63 -0.85 32.41
C ASP A 333 -15.15 -0.89 30.94
N ALA A 334 -15.80 -1.71 30.13
CA ALA A 334 -15.50 -1.79 28.70
C ALA A 334 -15.92 -0.49 27.98
N PRO A 335 -15.00 0.23 27.30
CA PRO A 335 -15.38 1.37 26.48
C PRO A 335 -16.16 0.91 25.25
N SER A 336 -16.93 1.83 24.67
CA SER A 336 -17.62 1.58 23.39
C SER A 336 -16.64 1.27 22.25
N GLY A 337 -15.39 1.72 22.38
CA GLY A 337 -14.36 1.70 21.33
C GLY A 337 -14.45 2.88 20.36
N GLN A 338 -15.51 3.68 20.43
CA GLN A 338 -15.63 4.90 19.64
C GLN A 338 -14.56 5.90 20.07
N PHE A 339 -13.85 6.47 19.10
CA PHE A 339 -12.86 7.50 19.39
C PHE A 339 -13.54 8.76 19.91
N ASP A 340 -13.14 9.21 21.10
CA ASP A 340 -13.66 10.44 21.69
C ASP A 340 -13.19 11.64 20.85
N GLY A 341 -14.16 12.46 20.44
CA GLY A 341 -13.92 13.69 19.71
C GLY A 341 -13.17 14.75 20.52
N SER A 342 -13.16 14.68 21.86
CA SER A 342 -12.32 15.59 22.68
C SER A 342 -10.83 15.32 22.53
N GLY A 343 -10.45 14.08 22.20
CA GLY A 343 -9.08 13.68 21.90
C GLY A 343 -8.73 13.79 20.41
N ALA A 344 -9.57 14.41 19.59
CA ALA A 344 -9.40 14.48 18.15
C ALA A 344 -8.97 15.88 17.67
N PHE A 345 -7.93 15.93 16.85
CA PHE A 345 -7.51 17.12 16.11
C PHE A 345 -7.72 16.91 14.62
N VAL A 346 -8.77 17.53 14.07
CA VAL A 346 -9.07 17.52 12.63
C VAL A 346 -8.17 18.52 11.91
N ALA A 347 -7.35 18.03 11.00
CA ALA A 347 -6.32 18.81 10.34
C ALA A 347 -6.86 19.64 9.20
N LYS A 348 -6.35 20.87 9.06
CA LYS A 348 -6.52 21.68 7.85
C LYS A 348 -5.58 21.18 6.77
N LEU A 349 -6.10 21.03 5.56
CA LEU A 349 -5.33 20.52 4.43
C LEU A 349 -4.75 21.66 3.61
N SER A 350 -3.59 21.40 3.00
CA SER A 350 -3.04 22.21 1.92
C SER A 350 -2.43 21.30 0.86
N THR A 351 -2.18 21.84 -0.34
CA THR A 351 -1.61 21.06 -1.43
C THR A 351 -0.80 21.96 -2.37
N ARG A 352 -0.08 21.36 -3.30
CA ARG A 352 0.75 22.03 -4.31
C ARG A 352 0.73 21.25 -5.61
N THR A 353 0.89 21.95 -6.72
CA THR A 353 0.97 21.33 -8.05
C THR A 353 2.00 20.20 -8.07
N PRO A 354 1.62 18.98 -8.48
CA PRO A 354 2.50 17.83 -8.49
C PRO A 354 3.50 17.91 -9.67
N GLY A 355 4.68 17.34 -9.46
CA GLY A 355 5.66 17.10 -10.51
C GLY A 355 5.70 15.61 -10.88
N PHE A 356 5.95 15.33 -12.16
CA PHE A 356 6.04 13.97 -12.69
C PHE A 356 7.24 13.83 -13.61
N ASP A 357 7.72 12.60 -13.76
CA ASP A 357 8.75 12.22 -14.72
C ASP A 357 8.39 10.93 -15.47
N GLN A 358 8.93 10.80 -16.69
CA GLN A 358 9.04 9.51 -17.38
C GLN A 358 10.52 9.18 -17.55
N ASP A 359 10.95 8.05 -17.02
CA ASP A 359 12.34 7.58 -17.09
C ASP A 359 13.32 8.67 -16.61
N GLN A 360 13.04 9.27 -15.45
CA GLN A 360 13.80 10.38 -14.85
C GLN A 360 13.83 11.67 -15.69
N THR A 361 13.05 11.74 -16.76
CA THR A 361 12.90 12.94 -17.59
C THR A 361 11.63 13.69 -17.17
N PRO A 362 11.72 14.97 -16.75
CA PRO A 362 10.57 15.75 -16.31
C PRO A 362 9.46 15.83 -17.35
N MET A 363 8.22 15.90 -16.86
CA MET A 363 7.02 16.04 -17.69
C MET A 363 6.45 17.47 -17.63
N ARG A 364 5.88 17.95 -18.73
CA ARG A 364 5.16 19.22 -18.84
C ARG A 364 3.77 19.01 -19.44
N GLY A 365 2.83 19.90 -19.16
CA GLY A 365 1.46 19.86 -19.71
C GLY A 365 0.45 19.11 -18.82
N VAL A 366 0.92 18.33 -17.83
CA VAL A 366 0.01 17.61 -16.92
C VAL A 366 -0.83 18.58 -16.09
N ALA A 367 -0.19 19.62 -15.52
CA ALA A 367 -0.86 20.65 -14.74
C ALA A 367 -1.86 21.48 -15.56
N ASP A 368 -1.73 21.50 -16.89
CA ASP A 368 -2.68 22.18 -17.79
C ASP A 368 -3.97 21.36 -17.96
N THR A 369 -3.93 20.06 -17.65
CA THR A 369 -5.08 19.15 -17.71
C THR A 369 -5.83 19.04 -16.40
N PHE A 370 -5.13 18.88 -15.29
CA PHE A 370 -5.72 18.91 -13.96
C PHE A 370 -4.70 19.44 -12.96
N ASP A 371 -5.17 19.95 -11.84
CA ASP A 371 -4.30 20.23 -10.70
C ASP A 371 -4.95 19.73 -9.41
N THR A 372 -4.18 19.71 -8.34
CA THR A 372 -4.68 19.37 -7.02
C THR A 372 -5.27 20.58 -6.32
N GLN A 373 -6.31 20.35 -5.52
CA GLN A 373 -7.01 21.38 -4.78
C GLN A 373 -7.45 20.86 -3.41
N VAL A 374 -7.42 21.74 -2.41
CA VAL A 374 -8.21 21.58 -1.18
C VAL A 374 -9.48 22.39 -1.35
N PHE A 375 -10.63 21.74 -1.19
CA PHE A 375 -11.95 22.33 -1.41
C PHE A 375 -12.46 23.05 -0.15
N ASP A 376 -13.57 23.78 -0.27
CA ASP A 376 -14.12 24.64 0.79
C ASP A 376 -14.50 23.85 2.06
N ASP A 377 -14.83 22.57 1.92
CA ASP A 377 -15.16 21.64 2.99
C ASP A 377 -13.93 20.92 3.59
N ASN A 378 -12.72 21.40 3.27
CA ASN A 378 -11.44 20.84 3.73
C ASN A 378 -11.18 19.40 3.23
N THR A 379 -11.86 18.97 2.17
CA THR A 379 -11.50 17.75 1.44
C THR A 379 -10.40 18.01 0.42
N TRP A 380 -9.59 17.01 0.12
CA TRP A 380 -8.50 17.10 -0.84
C TRP A 380 -8.76 16.23 -2.06
N GLY A 381 -8.39 16.75 -3.23
CA GLY A 381 -8.53 16.01 -4.47
C GLY A 381 -7.91 16.71 -5.67
N LEU A 382 -8.54 16.49 -6.83
CA LEU A 382 -8.10 16.95 -8.13
C LEU A 382 -9.23 17.70 -8.84
N VAL A 383 -8.89 18.70 -9.65
CA VAL A 383 -9.81 19.47 -10.48
C VAL A 383 -9.35 19.45 -11.94
N TRP A 384 -10.20 18.95 -12.83
CA TRP A 384 -9.93 18.92 -14.27
C TRP A 384 -10.24 20.26 -14.93
N LYS A 385 -9.38 20.65 -15.86
CA LYS A 385 -9.47 21.89 -16.63
C LYS A 385 -10.08 21.59 -18.01
N PRO A 386 -10.99 22.43 -18.53
CA PRO A 386 -11.65 22.18 -19.83
C PRO A 386 -10.70 22.14 -21.03
N GLU A 387 -9.58 22.85 -20.97
CA GLU A 387 -8.63 23.02 -22.10
C GLU A 387 -7.41 22.07 -22.01
N GLY A 388 -7.52 21.00 -21.22
CA GLY A 388 -6.45 20.02 -21.03
C GLY A 388 -6.21 19.09 -22.22
N ASP A 389 -5.04 18.46 -22.25
CA ASP A 389 -4.63 17.46 -23.25
C ASP A 389 -5.28 16.06 -23.04
N ALA A 390 -6.23 15.95 -22.10
CA ALA A 390 -6.95 14.72 -21.81
C ALA A 390 -8.44 14.98 -21.55
N PRO A 391 -9.31 13.99 -21.81
CA PRO A 391 -10.70 14.05 -21.37
C PRO A 391 -10.81 14.28 -19.85
N ALA A 392 -11.89 14.94 -19.42
CA ALA A 392 -12.17 15.14 -18.01
C ALA A 392 -12.18 13.81 -17.24
N GLY A 393 -11.50 13.78 -16.09
CA GLY A 393 -11.33 12.58 -15.26
C GLY A 393 -10.26 11.61 -15.77
N GLN A 394 -9.47 11.96 -16.79
CA GLN A 394 -8.35 11.15 -17.27
C GLN A 394 -7.01 11.87 -17.10
N PHE A 395 -5.99 11.12 -16.71
CA PHE A 395 -4.60 11.58 -16.76
C PHE A 395 -4.14 11.66 -18.23
N PRO A 396 -3.32 12.66 -18.63
CA PRO A 396 -2.78 12.71 -19.99
C PRO A 396 -2.08 11.42 -20.40
N GLN A 397 -2.42 10.91 -21.57
CA GLN A 397 -2.00 9.56 -21.96
C GLN A 397 -0.74 9.56 -22.84
N TYR A 398 -0.56 10.60 -23.65
CA TYR A 398 0.45 10.64 -24.69
C TYR A 398 1.45 11.77 -24.46
N TYR A 399 2.71 11.50 -24.80
CA TYR A 399 3.79 12.45 -24.60
C TYR A 399 4.72 12.50 -25.80
N ARG A 400 4.96 13.70 -26.32
CA ARG A 400 6.02 13.96 -27.30
C ARG A 400 7.36 14.09 -26.58
N HIS A 401 8.39 13.44 -27.10
CA HIS A 401 9.73 13.51 -26.54
C HIS A 401 10.46 14.71 -27.14
N GLU A 402 10.82 15.64 -26.28
CA GLU A 402 11.69 16.78 -26.61
C GLU A 402 13.00 16.66 -25.84
N GLU A 403 13.97 17.51 -26.17
CA GLU A 403 15.25 17.54 -25.46
C GLU A 403 15.03 17.86 -23.98
N GLY A 404 15.38 16.90 -23.11
CA GLY A 404 15.29 17.06 -21.65
C GLY A 404 13.87 17.08 -21.05
N VAL A 405 12.81 16.89 -21.84
CA VAL A 405 11.42 16.95 -21.35
C VAL A 405 10.49 16.00 -22.10
N ARG A 406 9.40 15.60 -21.44
CA ARG A 406 8.26 14.90 -22.04
C ARG A 406 7.04 15.81 -21.99
N VAL A 407 6.49 16.16 -23.14
CA VAL A 407 5.40 17.13 -23.25
C VAL A 407 4.11 16.38 -23.48
N ALA A 408 3.12 16.55 -22.59
CA ALA A 408 1.78 16.01 -22.80
C ALA A 408 1.21 16.53 -24.12
N VAL A 409 0.54 15.66 -24.87
CA VAL A 409 -0.12 16.01 -26.12
C VAL A 409 -1.47 15.30 -26.21
N ALA A 410 -2.43 15.94 -26.87
CA ALA A 410 -3.72 15.33 -27.12
C ALA A 410 -3.57 14.10 -28.02
N PRO A 411 -4.46 13.09 -27.92
CA PRO A 411 -4.43 11.91 -28.79
C PRO A 411 -4.43 12.25 -30.29
N ALA A 412 -5.11 13.33 -30.70
CA ALA A 412 -5.17 13.77 -32.09
C ALA A 412 -3.82 14.26 -32.65
N ASP A 413 -2.90 14.65 -31.78
CA ASP A 413 -1.57 15.17 -32.16
C ASP A 413 -0.51 14.06 -32.24
N VAL A 414 -0.87 12.81 -31.93
CA VAL A 414 0.01 11.65 -32.03
C VAL A 414 -0.11 11.07 -33.44
N PRO A 415 0.98 11.05 -34.24
CA PRO A 415 0.91 10.58 -35.62
C PRO A 415 0.48 9.10 -35.69
N SER A 416 -0.47 8.79 -36.57
CA SER A 416 -1.05 7.43 -36.68
C SER A 416 -0.02 6.36 -37.01
N GLU A 417 1.02 6.73 -37.76
CA GLU A 417 2.10 5.86 -38.18
C GLU A 417 2.99 5.38 -37.02
N THR A 418 2.92 6.05 -35.86
CA THR A 418 3.58 5.57 -34.64
C THR A 418 2.99 4.24 -34.14
N GLY A 419 1.74 3.91 -34.51
CA GLY A 419 1.02 2.73 -34.03
C GLY A 419 0.64 2.78 -32.54
N LEU A 420 0.85 3.91 -31.84
CA LEU A 420 0.62 4.00 -30.39
C LEU A 420 -0.86 3.89 -30.02
N HIS A 421 -1.78 4.37 -30.85
CA HIS A 421 -3.22 4.30 -30.58
C HIS A 421 -3.70 2.87 -30.38
N ASP A 422 -3.25 1.97 -31.26
CA ASP A 422 -3.63 0.55 -31.24
C ASP A 422 -2.77 -0.31 -30.31
N ALA A 423 -1.64 0.22 -29.82
CA ALA A 423 -0.74 -0.53 -28.95
C ALA A 423 -1.38 -0.80 -27.57
N GLU A 424 -1.38 -2.07 -27.16
CA GLU A 424 -1.93 -2.53 -25.88
C GLU A 424 -0.82 -2.84 -24.87
N PHE A 425 -1.13 -2.60 -23.59
CA PHE A 425 -0.23 -2.94 -22.49
C PHE A 425 -0.37 -4.41 -22.12
N LYS A 426 0.75 -5.02 -21.71
CA LYS A 426 0.77 -6.37 -21.15
C LYS A 426 -0.15 -6.46 -19.93
N LEU A 427 -1.06 -7.44 -19.95
CA LEU A 427 -1.93 -7.75 -18.81
C LEU A 427 -1.20 -8.59 -17.75
N ALA A 428 -1.59 -8.39 -16.49
CA ALA A 428 -1.18 -9.23 -15.39
C ALA A 428 -1.90 -10.58 -15.47
N THR A 429 -1.16 -11.64 -15.16
CA THR A 429 -1.72 -12.97 -14.92
C THR A 429 -1.71 -13.26 -13.42
N PRO A 430 -2.56 -14.19 -12.93
CA PRO A 430 -2.42 -14.69 -11.56
C PRO A 430 -0.96 -15.11 -11.29
N GLY A 431 -0.45 -14.68 -10.14
CA GLY A 431 0.91 -15.00 -9.70
C GLY A 431 1.00 -16.32 -8.93
N GLU A 432 2.21 -16.61 -8.46
CA GLU A 432 2.49 -17.76 -7.60
C GLU A 432 1.67 -17.75 -6.31
N PRO A 433 1.32 -18.93 -5.75
CA PRO A 433 0.55 -19.03 -4.52
C PRO A 433 1.35 -18.55 -3.31
N PHE A 434 0.68 -17.89 -2.37
CA PHE A 434 1.23 -17.65 -1.04
C PHE A 434 1.17 -18.92 -0.21
N THR A 435 2.28 -19.29 0.44
CA THR A 435 2.42 -20.52 1.20
C THR A 435 3.17 -20.31 2.51
N PHE A 436 2.79 -21.03 3.56
CA PHE A 436 3.57 -21.10 4.78
C PHE A 436 4.42 -22.37 4.84
N SER A 437 5.53 -22.31 5.57
CA SER A 437 6.29 -23.49 5.96
C SER A 437 5.76 -24.00 7.30
N GLN A 438 5.70 -25.33 7.47
CA GLN A 438 5.28 -25.96 8.74
C GLN A 438 6.35 -25.82 9.84
N THR A 439 6.79 -24.60 10.12
CA THR A 439 7.72 -24.31 11.21
C THR A 439 7.00 -24.38 12.56
N PRO A 440 7.73 -24.43 13.68
CA PRO A 440 7.14 -24.48 15.01
C PRO A 440 6.17 -23.32 15.28
N ALA A 441 6.44 -22.11 14.78
CA ALA A 441 5.52 -20.98 14.97
C ALA A 441 4.10 -21.25 14.45
N TRP A 442 3.97 -21.99 13.35
CA TRP A 442 2.67 -22.29 12.74
C TRP A 442 1.99 -23.56 13.29
N THR A 443 2.77 -24.45 13.89
CA THR A 443 2.35 -25.82 14.23
C THR A 443 2.35 -26.12 15.73
N THR A 444 2.96 -25.28 16.56
CA THR A 444 3.02 -25.48 18.01
C THR A 444 2.75 -24.15 18.74
N PRO A 445 1.57 -23.98 19.37
CA PRO A 445 0.49 -24.97 19.54
C PRO A 445 -0.26 -25.35 18.26
N GLY A 446 -0.25 -24.46 17.25
CA GLY A 446 -0.90 -24.67 15.96
C GLY A 446 -2.37 -24.24 15.94
N ALA A 447 -3.03 -24.49 14.81
CA ALA A 447 -4.44 -24.17 14.61
C ALA A 447 -5.34 -25.02 15.52
N ALA A 448 -6.44 -24.43 15.99
CA ALA A 448 -7.49 -25.09 16.75
C ALA A 448 -8.51 -25.84 15.87
N THR A 449 -8.50 -25.60 14.55
CA THR A 449 -9.38 -26.26 13.58
C THR A 449 -8.60 -26.77 12.39
N GLU A 450 -9.21 -27.71 11.66
CA GLU A 450 -8.78 -28.02 10.30
C GLU A 450 -8.91 -26.80 9.38
N PRO A 451 -8.10 -26.71 8.32
CA PRO A 451 -8.21 -25.64 7.34
C PRO A 451 -9.54 -25.64 6.58
N VAL A 452 -10.07 -24.44 6.33
CA VAL A 452 -11.28 -24.16 5.57
C VAL A 452 -10.92 -23.27 4.38
N GLN A 453 -11.71 -23.36 3.30
CA GLN A 453 -11.47 -22.61 2.06
C GLN A 453 -12.60 -21.64 1.74
N VAL A 454 -12.25 -20.50 1.15
CA VAL A 454 -13.20 -19.53 0.58
C VAL A 454 -12.60 -18.92 -0.69
N THR A 455 -13.43 -18.69 -1.71
CA THR A 455 -13.03 -17.98 -2.93
C THR A 455 -13.37 -16.51 -2.80
N LEU A 456 -12.37 -15.65 -2.96
CA LEU A 456 -12.52 -14.20 -2.96
C LEU A 456 -12.96 -13.68 -4.35
N GLY A 457 -13.56 -12.49 -4.37
CA GLY A 457 -14.00 -11.77 -5.56
C GLY A 457 -12.88 -11.39 -6.53
N ASP A 458 -11.63 -11.42 -6.08
CA ASP A 458 -10.47 -11.29 -6.97
C ASP A 458 -10.17 -12.57 -7.79
N GLY A 459 -10.83 -13.68 -7.47
CA GLY A 459 -10.66 -14.99 -8.09
C GLY A 459 -9.56 -15.85 -7.43
N SER A 460 -9.09 -15.48 -6.24
CA SER A 460 -8.19 -16.30 -5.45
C SER A 460 -8.94 -17.21 -4.47
N LEU A 461 -8.40 -18.41 -4.25
CA LEU A 461 -8.80 -19.34 -3.21
C LEU A 461 -7.94 -19.09 -1.97
N VAL A 462 -8.57 -18.75 -0.85
CA VAL A 462 -7.93 -18.59 0.45
C VAL A 462 -8.20 -19.82 1.29
N THR A 463 -7.13 -20.43 1.81
CA THR A 463 -7.19 -21.47 2.84
C THR A 463 -6.80 -20.85 4.18
N TYR A 464 -7.62 -21.00 5.22
CA TYR A 464 -7.39 -20.43 6.54
C TYR A 464 -7.81 -21.42 7.65
N ALA A 465 -7.33 -21.23 8.87
CA ALA A 465 -7.76 -22.00 10.03
C ALA A 465 -7.93 -21.09 11.25
N TRP A 466 -8.67 -21.55 12.26
CA TRP A 466 -8.89 -20.78 13.48
C TRP A 466 -7.78 -21.04 14.49
N TYR A 467 -7.20 -19.97 15.01
CA TYR A 467 -6.22 -20.03 16.09
C TYR A 467 -6.82 -19.41 17.34
N ARG A 468 -6.54 -20.00 18.51
CA ARG A 468 -6.69 -19.26 19.76
C ARG A 468 -5.78 -18.04 19.67
N PHE A 469 -6.25 -16.88 20.14
CA PHE A 469 -5.60 -15.60 19.85
C PHE A 469 -4.11 -15.60 20.20
N VAL A 470 -3.71 -16.10 21.38
CA VAL A 470 -2.29 -16.15 21.78
C VAL A 470 -1.47 -17.30 21.16
N ASP A 471 -2.13 -18.19 20.42
CA ASP A 471 -1.49 -19.29 19.68
C ASP A 471 -1.19 -18.92 18.23
N GLN A 472 -1.56 -17.70 17.80
CA GLN A 472 -1.17 -17.18 16.50
C GLN A 472 0.34 -17.30 16.28
N PRO A 473 0.79 -17.55 15.03
CA PRO A 473 2.21 -17.69 14.72
C PRO A 473 3.07 -16.51 15.19
N SER A 474 2.51 -15.30 15.13
CA SER A 474 3.19 -14.06 15.51
C SER A 474 3.64 -14.01 16.97
N PHE A 475 2.93 -14.67 17.89
CA PHE A 475 3.32 -14.71 19.30
C PHE A 475 4.39 -15.75 19.64
N GLN A 476 4.57 -16.79 18.80
CA GLN A 476 5.42 -17.93 19.15
C GLN A 476 6.91 -17.59 19.15
N GLN A 477 7.30 -16.48 18.54
CA GLN A 477 8.68 -15.99 18.57
C GLN A 477 9.08 -15.35 19.91
N TYR A 478 8.13 -15.07 20.79
CA TYR A 478 8.38 -14.37 22.06
C TYR A 478 8.31 -15.31 23.26
N HIS A 479 9.29 -15.18 24.16
CA HIS A 479 9.35 -15.94 25.41
C HIS A 479 8.45 -15.34 26.50
N TRP A 480 7.15 -15.18 26.20
CA TRP A 480 6.18 -14.70 27.17
C TRP A 480 5.82 -15.78 28.19
N SER A 481 5.61 -15.36 29.44
CA SER A 481 5.12 -16.26 30.49
C SER A 481 3.68 -16.68 30.21
N ASP A 482 3.27 -17.80 30.82
CA ASP A 482 1.91 -18.31 30.69
C ASP A 482 0.89 -17.31 31.25
N GLU A 483 1.25 -16.57 32.30
CA GLU A 483 0.40 -15.52 32.87
C GLU A 483 0.20 -14.36 31.90
N LYS A 484 1.26 -13.90 31.22
CA LYS A 484 1.16 -12.82 30.20
C LYS A 484 0.26 -13.26 29.05
N LYS A 485 0.42 -14.49 28.57
CA LYS A 485 -0.43 -15.07 27.52
C LYS A 485 -1.89 -15.19 27.98
N ALA A 486 -2.13 -15.70 29.19
CA ALA A 486 -3.48 -15.85 29.74
C ALA A 486 -4.18 -14.49 29.92
N ALA A 487 -3.47 -13.47 30.40
CA ALA A 487 -4.01 -12.13 30.55
C ALA A 487 -4.41 -11.51 29.20
N LEU A 488 -3.54 -11.61 28.19
CA LEU A 488 -3.85 -11.12 26.85
C LEU A 488 -5.04 -11.87 26.23
N GLN A 489 -5.05 -13.20 26.33
CA GLN A 489 -6.15 -14.03 25.84
C GLN A 489 -7.49 -13.62 26.48
N ALA A 490 -7.54 -13.50 27.80
CA ALA A 490 -8.75 -13.11 28.52
C ALA A 490 -9.23 -11.71 28.11
N PHE A 491 -8.30 -10.78 27.90
CA PHE A 491 -8.63 -9.43 27.47
C PHE A 491 -9.15 -9.37 26.02
N VAL A 492 -8.54 -10.11 25.09
CA VAL A 492 -9.07 -10.22 23.72
C VAL A 492 -10.46 -10.83 23.68
N GLU A 493 -10.74 -11.83 24.52
CA GLU A 493 -12.10 -12.34 24.61
C GLU A 493 -13.10 -11.28 25.09
N GLN A 494 -12.70 -10.34 25.96
CA GLN A 494 -13.55 -9.21 26.34
C GLN A 494 -13.79 -8.28 25.15
N ILE A 495 -12.75 -8.00 24.35
CA ILE A 495 -12.85 -7.22 23.10
C ILE A 495 -13.86 -7.88 22.15
N HIS A 496 -13.74 -9.18 21.86
CA HIS A 496 -14.65 -9.88 20.95
C HIS A 496 -16.12 -9.87 21.43
N ARG A 497 -16.37 -9.74 22.74
CA ARG A 497 -17.73 -9.61 23.30
C ARG A 497 -18.28 -8.19 23.22
N ALA A 498 -17.44 -7.19 23.47
CA ALA A 498 -17.89 -5.81 23.63
C ALA A 498 -17.92 -5.00 22.32
N TRP A 499 -17.07 -5.37 21.36
CA TRP A 499 -16.80 -4.59 20.15
C TRP A 499 -17.35 -5.33 18.91
N PRO A 500 -18.58 -4.99 18.46
CA PRO A 500 -19.17 -5.59 17.26
C PRO A 500 -18.60 -5.00 15.98
N ILE A 501 -18.87 -5.63 14.84
CA ILE A 501 -18.30 -5.23 13.54
C ILE A 501 -19.14 -4.20 12.76
N ASP A 502 -20.18 -3.65 13.35
CA ASP A 502 -21.15 -2.74 12.72
C ASP A 502 -21.31 -1.40 13.46
N ARG A 503 -20.52 -1.18 14.52
CA ARG A 503 -20.47 0.07 15.28
C ARG A 503 -19.55 1.09 14.59
N ASP A 504 -19.91 2.36 14.70
CA ASP A 504 -19.03 3.47 14.31
C ASP A 504 -17.96 3.69 15.39
N TYR A 505 -16.75 3.17 15.14
CA TYR A 505 -15.56 3.42 15.98
C TYR A 505 -14.90 4.75 15.62
N MET A 506 -14.83 5.02 14.32
CA MET A 506 -14.48 6.33 13.76
C MET A 506 -15.76 7.13 13.54
N ALA A 507 -15.69 8.45 13.62
CA ALA A 507 -16.78 9.29 13.14
C ALA A 507 -17.11 8.92 11.67
N PRO A 508 -18.39 8.80 11.27
CA PRO A 508 -18.77 8.57 9.88
C PRO A 508 -18.17 9.62 8.94
N PRO A 509 -17.93 9.30 7.66
CA PRO A 509 -17.36 10.26 6.72
C PRO A 509 -18.26 11.48 6.59
N THR A 510 -17.67 12.67 6.53
CA THR A 510 -18.43 13.93 6.41
C THR A 510 -19.29 13.96 5.15
N SER A 511 -18.83 13.31 4.07
CA SER A 511 -19.53 13.23 2.80
C SER A 511 -19.32 11.90 2.08
N GLY A 512 -20.20 11.59 1.12
CA GLY A 512 -20.09 10.38 0.30
C GLY A 512 -20.55 9.11 1.00
N GLU A 513 -20.35 7.98 0.32
CA GLU A 513 -20.73 6.64 0.81
C GLU A 513 -19.49 5.82 1.16
N LEU A 514 -19.64 4.87 2.08
CA LEU A 514 -18.59 3.89 2.37
C LEU A 514 -18.54 2.80 1.31
N VAL A 515 -17.33 2.38 0.94
CA VAL A 515 -17.10 1.18 0.12
C VAL A 515 -17.45 -0.07 0.92
N SER A 516 -17.81 -1.17 0.24
CA SER A 516 -17.97 -2.49 0.87
C SER A 516 -16.75 -3.37 0.58
N LEU A 517 -16.25 -4.06 1.60
CA LEU A 517 -15.31 -5.17 1.41
C LEU A 517 -15.97 -6.29 0.62
N ASP A 518 -15.16 -7.09 -0.05
CA ASP A 518 -15.61 -8.37 -0.60
C ASP A 518 -16.27 -9.21 0.52
N PRO A 519 -17.55 -9.62 0.38
CA PRO A 519 -18.25 -10.38 1.40
C PRO A 519 -17.56 -11.70 1.77
N ALA A 520 -16.78 -12.29 0.85
CA ALA A 520 -16.04 -13.52 1.10
C ALA A 520 -14.90 -13.36 2.15
N LEU A 521 -14.50 -12.12 2.45
CA LEU A 521 -13.58 -11.82 3.55
C LEU A 521 -14.26 -11.92 4.92
N LEU A 522 -15.58 -11.79 4.98
CA LEU A 522 -16.35 -11.80 6.22
C LEU A 522 -16.69 -13.25 6.58
N VAL A 523 -16.11 -13.74 7.67
CA VAL A 523 -16.23 -15.14 8.09
C VAL A 523 -16.91 -15.27 9.45
N GLU A 524 -17.62 -16.37 9.63
CA GLU A 524 -18.29 -16.71 10.88
C GLU A 524 -17.40 -17.62 11.74
N PRO A 525 -17.20 -17.30 13.03
CA PRO A 525 -16.52 -18.20 13.95
C PRO A 525 -17.27 -19.54 14.09
N PRO A 526 -16.55 -20.67 14.16
CA PRO A 526 -17.13 -21.94 14.54
C PRO A 526 -17.82 -21.87 15.89
N ALA A 527 -18.82 -22.74 16.10
CA ALA A 527 -19.51 -22.84 17.37
C ALA A 527 -18.53 -23.09 18.53
N GLY A 528 -18.60 -22.25 19.57
CA GLY A 528 -17.69 -22.29 20.72
C GLY A 528 -16.36 -21.54 20.52
N MET A 529 -16.14 -20.92 19.37
CA MET A 529 -14.96 -20.10 19.05
C MET A 529 -15.32 -18.64 18.75
N GLU A 530 -16.51 -18.19 19.16
CA GLU A 530 -17.03 -16.84 18.90
C GLU A 530 -16.22 -15.75 19.62
N VAL A 531 -15.41 -16.11 20.62
CA VAL A 531 -14.59 -15.19 21.42
C VAL A 531 -13.21 -15.79 21.63
N GLY A 532 -12.16 -14.99 21.54
CA GLY A 532 -10.77 -15.44 21.79
C GLY A 532 -10.11 -16.25 20.69
N TYR A 533 -10.76 -16.44 19.54
CA TYR A 533 -10.19 -17.10 18.36
C TYR A 533 -10.23 -16.17 17.15
N VAL A 534 -9.26 -16.31 16.25
CA VAL A 534 -9.16 -15.52 15.01
C VAL A 534 -8.83 -16.41 13.81
N PRO A 535 -9.34 -16.08 12.61
CA PRO A 535 -9.06 -16.83 11.40
C PRO A 535 -7.73 -16.39 10.79
N ILE A 536 -6.74 -17.28 10.77
CA ILE A 536 -5.41 -17.02 10.19
C ILE A 536 -5.30 -17.71 8.84
N VAL A 537 -4.95 -16.94 7.82
CA VAL A 537 -4.70 -17.48 6.47
C VAL A 537 -3.51 -18.43 6.51
N LEU A 538 -3.49 -19.43 5.66
CA LEU A 538 -2.40 -20.40 5.56
C LEU A 538 -1.86 -20.43 4.13
N ARG A 539 -2.76 -20.26 3.16
CA ARG A 539 -2.45 -20.27 1.74
C ARG A 539 -3.40 -19.35 0.99
N GLN A 540 -2.91 -18.71 -0.06
CA GLN A 540 -3.75 -18.03 -1.05
C GLN A 540 -3.24 -18.33 -2.45
N GLU A 541 -4.11 -18.81 -3.33
CA GLU A 541 -3.73 -19.22 -4.69
C GLU A 541 -4.80 -18.85 -5.72
N ALA A 542 -4.50 -18.99 -7.01
CA ALA A 542 -5.51 -18.76 -8.04
C ALA A 542 -6.59 -19.86 -7.98
N ASP A 543 -7.87 -19.47 -8.02
CA ASP A 543 -8.96 -20.42 -8.13
C ASP A 543 -9.19 -20.79 -9.60
N PHE A 544 -8.67 -21.96 -10.00
CA PHE A 544 -8.79 -22.46 -11.36
C PHE A 544 -10.18 -23.08 -11.68
N THR A 545 -11.06 -23.23 -10.69
CA THR A 545 -12.37 -23.85 -10.92
C THR A 545 -13.39 -22.90 -11.57
N HIS A 546 -13.18 -21.58 -11.43
CA HIS A 546 -14.10 -20.54 -11.93
C HIS A 546 -13.57 -19.71 -13.13
N GLN A 547 -12.37 -20.00 -13.64
CA GLN A 547 -11.79 -19.24 -14.77
C GLN A 547 -12.50 -19.46 -16.13
N ASN A 548 -13.36 -20.48 -16.26
CA ASN A 548 -14.08 -20.77 -17.51
C ASN A 548 -15.30 -19.87 -17.79
N ASN A 549 -15.62 -18.90 -16.92
CA ASN A 549 -16.81 -18.04 -17.04
C ASN A 549 -16.50 -16.53 -17.06
N ARG A 550 -15.25 -16.10 -17.27
CA ARG A 550 -14.97 -14.68 -17.49
C ARG A 550 -15.06 -14.36 -19.00
N PRO A 551 -15.86 -13.36 -19.41
CA PRO A 551 -15.97 -12.97 -20.83
C PRO A 551 -14.66 -12.43 -21.40
#